data_AF-J0WJN7-F1
#
_entry.id   AF-J0WJN7-F1
#
_cell.length_a   1.000
_cell.length_b   1.000
_cell.length_c   1.000
_cell.angle_alpha   90.00
_cell.angle_beta   90.00
_cell.angle_gamma   90.00
#
_symmetry.space_group_name_H-M   'P 1'
#
loop_
_entity.id
_entity.type
_entity.pdbx_description
1 polymer ?
#
loop_
_entity_poly.entity_id
_entity_poly.type
_entity_poly.pdbx_seq_one_letter_code
_entity_poly.pdbx_strand_id
1 'polypeptide(L)'
;MLRKSSLEGFQLPESHRKLITSLFADDTCVFLSKGDDPAELKRILDTWCLASGAKFNVRKTEIIPTGPPEFRRDLILTRRMTADTAPFDDGIRIAADGESTRLLGVFIGNGLDQQAPWEPMMDSIRRILSGWSMRSLTLTG
;
A
#
# COMPACT_ATOMS: atom_id res chain seq x y z
N MET A 1 -16.21 -10.21 -3.17
CA MET A 1 -15.35 -10.52 -4.32
C MET A 1 -13.90 -10.74 -3.90
N LEU A 2 -13.23 -9.84 -3.14
CA LEU A 2 -11.88 -10.13 -2.57
C LEU A 2 -11.89 -11.06 -1.34
N ARG A 3 -12.67 -10.77 -0.28
CA ARG A 3 -12.68 -11.64 0.93
C ARG A 3 -13.20 -13.06 0.69
N LYS A 4 -13.91 -13.29 -0.43
CA LYS A 4 -14.47 -14.58 -0.85
C LYS A 4 -13.70 -15.23 -2.00
N SER A 5 -12.60 -14.64 -2.46
CA SER A 5 -11.78 -15.23 -3.52
C SER A 5 -10.88 -16.35 -3.01
N SER A 6 -10.26 -17.05 -3.96
CA SER A 6 -9.17 -18.02 -3.73
C SER A 6 -7.91 -17.38 -3.16
N LEU A 7 -7.75 -16.05 -3.26
CA LEU A 7 -6.60 -15.35 -2.69
C LEU A 7 -6.41 -15.70 -1.20
N GLU A 8 -5.17 -16.04 -0.86
CA GLU A 8 -4.72 -16.40 0.48
C GLU A 8 -4.50 -15.15 1.33
N GLY A 9 -3.80 -14.15 0.78
CA GLY A 9 -3.36 -12.97 1.51
C GLY A 9 -2.41 -13.27 2.67
N PHE A 10 -2.36 -12.40 3.67
CA PHE A 10 -1.50 -12.58 4.83
C PHE A 10 -2.18 -13.40 5.91
N GLN A 11 -1.44 -14.36 6.47
CA GLN A 11 -1.87 -15.10 7.65
C GLN A 11 -1.29 -14.41 8.89
N LEU A 12 -2.17 -13.84 9.71
CA LEU A 12 -1.74 -13.12 10.91
C LEU A 12 -1.36 -14.13 12.00
N PRO A 13 -0.23 -13.93 12.70
CA PRO A 13 0.09 -14.72 13.89
C PRO A 13 -1.09 -14.66 14.88
N GLU A 14 -1.42 -15.79 15.49
CA GLU A 14 -2.44 -15.92 16.55
C GLU A 14 -3.89 -15.67 16.12
N SER A 15 -4.15 -15.40 14.84
CA SER A 15 -5.48 -15.18 14.30
C SER A 15 -5.80 -16.19 13.21
N HIS A 16 -6.95 -16.88 13.33
CA HIS A 16 -7.47 -17.72 12.25
C HIS A 16 -8.02 -16.90 11.06
N ARG A 17 -7.85 -15.58 11.06
CA ARG A 17 -8.30 -14.70 9.97
C ARG A 17 -7.17 -14.41 9.01
N LYS A 18 -7.43 -14.62 7.73
CA LYS A 18 -6.62 -14.10 6.63
C LYS A 18 -6.88 -12.61 6.40
N LEU A 19 -5.82 -11.85 6.24
CA LEU A 19 -5.86 -10.45 5.85
C LEU A 19 -5.64 -10.37 4.33
N ILE A 20 -6.71 -10.13 3.59
CA ILE A 20 -6.66 -9.96 2.12
C ILE A 20 -6.72 -8.48 1.75
N THR A 21 -7.51 -7.69 2.47
CA THR A 21 -7.70 -6.28 2.13
C THR A 21 -7.99 -5.43 3.35
N SER A 22 -7.45 -4.22 3.35
CA SER A 22 -7.77 -3.13 4.27
C SER A 22 -8.30 -1.95 3.47
N LEU A 23 -9.35 -1.31 3.98
CA LEU A 23 -10.05 -0.20 3.31
C LEU A 23 -10.10 0.97 4.29
N PHE A 24 -9.67 2.14 3.85
CA PHE A 24 -9.80 3.39 4.58
C PHE A 24 -10.21 4.50 3.61
N ALA A 25 -11.48 4.92 3.67
CA ALA A 25 -12.07 5.79 2.66
C ALA A 25 -11.86 5.25 1.23
N ASP A 26 -11.20 6.00 0.35
CA ASP A 26 -10.83 5.61 -1.00
C ASP A 26 -9.50 4.82 -1.08
N ASP A 27 -8.67 4.88 -0.04
CA ASP A 27 -7.43 4.13 0.04
C ASP A 27 -7.70 2.64 0.30
N THR A 28 -7.29 1.81 -0.64
CA THR A 28 -7.44 0.35 -0.59
C THR A 28 -6.10 -0.33 -0.63
N CYS A 29 -5.81 -1.15 0.38
CA CYS A 29 -4.67 -2.06 0.38
C CYS A 29 -5.14 -3.49 0.13
N VAL A 30 -4.38 -4.20 -0.69
CA VAL A 30 -4.52 -5.64 -0.90
C VAL A 30 -3.23 -6.31 -0.45
N PHE A 31 -3.38 -7.42 0.27
CA PHE A 31 -2.28 -8.23 0.77
C PHE A 31 -2.30 -9.55 0.00
N LEU A 32 -1.15 -9.95 -0.53
CA LEU A 32 -1.00 -11.14 -1.36
C LEU A 32 0.05 -12.08 -0.75
N SER A 33 -0.30 -13.35 -0.66
CA SER A 33 0.63 -14.45 -0.37
C SER A 33 1.56 -14.68 -1.56
N LYS A 34 2.70 -15.35 -1.33
CA LYS A 34 3.59 -15.80 -2.40
C LYS A 34 2.89 -16.66 -3.47
N GLY A 35 1.87 -17.42 -3.06
CA GLY A 35 1.09 -18.28 -3.95
C GLY A 35 -0.03 -17.56 -4.72
N ASP A 36 -0.32 -16.31 -4.39
CA ASP A 36 -1.38 -15.56 -5.06
C ASP A 36 -0.94 -15.07 -6.44
N ASP A 37 -1.78 -15.29 -7.45
CA ASP A 37 -1.51 -14.85 -8.82
C ASP A 37 -2.01 -13.41 -9.03
N PRO A 38 -1.14 -12.46 -9.45
CA PRO A 38 -1.54 -11.11 -9.83
C PRO A 38 -2.66 -11.06 -10.88
N ALA A 39 -2.73 -12.03 -11.80
CA ALA A 39 -3.80 -12.09 -12.79
C ALA A 39 -5.19 -12.35 -12.15
N GLU A 40 -5.26 -13.19 -11.13
CA GLU A 40 -6.51 -13.46 -10.42
C GLU A 40 -6.98 -12.23 -9.64
N LEU A 41 -6.05 -11.53 -8.98
CA LEU A 41 -6.36 -10.24 -8.37
C LEU A 41 -6.91 -9.25 -9.41
N LYS A 42 -6.22 -9.10 -10.55
CA LYS A 42 -6.64 -8.19 -11.62
C LYS A 42 -8.04 -8.52 -12.11
N ARG A 43 -8.36 -9.80 -12.34
CA ARG A 43 -9.69 -10.26 -12.76
C ARG A 43 -10.79 -9.89 -11.75
N ILE A 44 -10.51 -10.03 -10.46
CA ILE A 44 -11.43 -9.65 -9.39
C ILE A 44 -11.66 -8.14 -9.40
N LEU A 45 -10.60 -7.34 -9.51
CA LEU A 45 -10.68 -5.88 -9.55
C LEU A 45 -11.40 -5.38 -10.81
N ASP A 46 -11.12 -5.96 -11.98
CA ASP A 46 -11.77 -5.61 -13.25
C ASP A 46 -13.28 -5.89 -13.19
N THR A 47 -13.67 -7.04 -12.62
CA THR A 47 -15.09 -7.38 -12.41
C THR A 47 -15.78 -6.37 -11.49
N TRP A 48 -15.11 -5.97 -10.42
CA TRP A 48 -15.64 -4.97 -9.49
C TRP A 48 -15.73 -3.58 -10.14
N CYS A 49 -14.73 -3.16 -10.92
CA CYS A 49 -14.75 -1.90 -11.68
C CYS A 49 -15.91 -1.88 -12.67
N LEU A 50 -16.12 -2.98 -13.39
CA LEU A 50 -17.23 -3.11 -14.34
C LEU A 50 -18.60 -3.01 -13.65
N ALA A 51 -18.76 -3.66 -12.50
CA ALA A 51 -20.02 -3.65 -11.75
C ALA A 51 -20.30 -2.30 -11.05
N SER A 52 -19.27 -1.61 -10.59
CA SER A 52 -19.39 -0.33 -9.85
C SER A 52 -19.36 0.90 -10.75
N GLY A 53 -18.85 0.78 -11.99
CA GLY A 53 -18.52 1.92 -12.85
C GLY A 53 -17.25 2.67 -12.44
N ALA A 54 -16.53 2.21 -11.41
CA ALA A 54 -15.27 2.81 -10.99
C ALA A 54 -14.12 2.48 -11.96
N LYS A 55 -13.08 3.32 -11.97
CA LYS A 55 -11.87 3.11 -12.77
C LYS A 55 -10.67 2.84 -11.86
N PHE A 56 -10.04 1.67 -12.02
CA PHE A 56 -8.81 1.33 -11.31
C PHE A 56 -7.67 2.28 -11.70
N ASN A 57 -6.99 2.85 -10.70
CA ASN A 57 -5.95 3.84 -10.90
C ASN A 57 -4.56 3.23 -10.80
N VAL A 58 -4.14 2.56 -11.88
CA VAL A 58 -2.84 1.90 -12.02
C VAL A 58 -1.67 2.82 -11.62
N ARG A 59 -1.73 4.11 -12.01
CA ARG A 59 -0.65 5.09 -11.75
C ARG A 59 -0.50 5.48 -10.28
N LYS A 60 -1.58 5.37 -9.51
CA LYS A 60 -1.55 5.60 -8.04
C LYS A 60 -1.29 4.32 -7.26
N THR A 61 -1.34 3.16 -7.92
CA THR A 61 -1.06 1.88 -7.26
C THR A 61 0.44 1.71 -7.12
N GLU A 62 0.86 1.34 -5.91
CA GLU A 62 2.23 0.98 -5.59
C GLU A 62 2.24 -0.42 -4.96
N ILE A 63 3.26 -1.22 -5.30
CA ILE A 63 3.51 -2.54 -4.73
C ILE A 63 4.73 -2.44 -3.81
N ILE A 64 4.59 -2.98 -2.60
CA ILE A 64 5.69 -3.07 -1.63
C ILE A 64 6.00 -4.55 -1.42
N PRO A 65 7.09 -5.07 -2.03
CA PRO A 65 7.50 -6.46 -1.85
C PRO A 65 7.89 -6.69 -0.40
N THR A 66 7.28 -7.68 0.25
CA THR A 66 7.59 -8.04 1.64
C THR A 66 8.09 -9.48 1.69
N GLY A 67 9.16 -9.74 2.45
CA GLY A 67 9.78 -11.06 2.55
C GLY A 67 11.31 -11.03 2.43
N PRO A 68 11.96 -12.18 2.19
CA PRO A 68 13.40 -12.27 2.05
C PRO A 68 13.96 -11.37 0.93
N PRO A 69 15.19 -10.83 1.06
CA PRO A 69 15.80 -9.97 0.04
C PRO A 69 15.83 -10.57 -1.37
N GLU A 70 16.02 -11.88 -1.48
CA GLU A 70 16.08 -12.60 -2.75
C GLU A 70 14.73 -12.53 -3.47
N PHE A 71 13.64 -12.82 -2.75
CA PHE A 71 12.28 -12.73 -3.27
C PHE A 71 11.95 -11.31 -3.73
N ARG A 72 12.32 -10.30 -2.95
CA ARG A 72 12.04 -8.90 -3.28
C ARG A 72 12.77 -8.48 -4.54
N ARG A 73 14.05 -8.84 -4.68
CA ARG A 73 14.84 -8.60 -5.89
C ARG A 73 14.23 -9.29 -7.11
N ASP A 74 13.85 -10.55 -6.98
CA ASP A 74 13.29 -11.33 -8.09
C ASP A 74 11.93 -10.76 -8.52
N LEU A 75 11.08 -10.34 -7.57
CA LEU A 75 9.81 -9.69 -7.87
C LEU A 75 10.01 -8.34 -8.55
N ILE A 76 10.97 -7.53 -8.12
CA ILE A 76 11.28 -6.24 -8.78
C ILE A 76 11.72 -6.47 -10.24
N LEU A 77 12.58 -7.47 -10.49
CA LEU A 77 13.10 -7.76 -11.82
C LEU A 77 12.06 -8.38 -12.75
N THR A 78 11.28 -9.35 -12.24
CA THR A 78 10.35 -10.15 -13.05
C THR A 78 8.93 -9.61 -13.06
N ARG A 79 8.61 -8.75 -12.10
CA ARG A 79 7.25 -8.29 -11.76
C ARG A 79 6.30 -9.44 -11.38
N ARG A 80 6.81 -10.60 -10.97
CA ARG A 80 6.02 -11.80 -10.66
C ARG A 80 6.16 -12.22 -9.21
N MET A 81 5.16 -12.91 -8.67
CA MET A 81 5.22 -13.51 -7.34
C MET A 81 6.05 -14.79 -7.35
N THR A 82 5.84 -15.64 -8.36
CA THR A 82 6.64 -16.83 -8.68
C THR A 82 6.87 -16.93 -10.19
N ALA A 83 7.72 -17.86 -10.63
CA ALA A 83 7.94 -18.13 -12.06
C ALA A 83 6.65 -18.48 -12.82
N ASP A 84 5.68 -19.10 -12.15
CA ASP A 84 4.42 -19.57 -12.74
C ASP A 84 3.30 -18.52 -12.74
N THR A 85 3.41 -17.48 -11.91
CA THR A 85 2.39 -16.41 -11.82
C THR A 85 2.54 -15.37 -12.92
N ALA A 86 1.45 -14.71 -13.30
CA ALA A 86 1.48 -13.60 -14.24
C ALA A 86 2.23 -12.39 -13.65
N PRO A 87 2.83 -11.53 -14.50
CA PRO A 87 3.45 -10.31 -14.01
C PRO A 87 2.40 -9.27 -13.61
N PHE A 88 2.74 -8.40 -12.66
CA PHE A 88 1.99 -7.18 -12.38
C PHE A 88 2.05 -6.23 -13.58
N ASP A 89 0.93 -5.52 -13.82
CA ASP A 89 0.78 -4.52 -14.89
C ASP A 89 1.93 -3.51 -14.89
N ASP A 90 2.60 -3.30 -16.03
CA ASP A 90 3.79 -2.45 -16.18
C ASP A 90 3.60 -1.01 -15.68
N GLY A 91 2.36 -0.50 -15.65
CA GLY A 91 2.06 0.83 -15.13
C GLY A 91 2.14 0.96 -13.60
N ILE A 92 2.21 -0.16 -12.87
CA ILE A 92 2.27 -0.17 -11.40
C ILE A 92 3.72 -0.02 -10.93
N ARG A 93 3.98 0.96 -10.06
CA ARG A 93 5.30 1.12 -9.43
C ARG A 93 5.52 0.01 -8.40
N ILE A 94 6.69 -0.61 -8.44
CA ILE A 94 7.14 -1.57 -7.43
C ILE A 94 8.28 -0.90 -6.65
N ALA A 95 8.10 -0.69 -5.36
CA ALA A 95 9.09 -0.03 -4.51
C ALA A 95 10.30 -0.94 -4.30
N ALA A 96 11.49 -0.40 -4.58
CA ALA A 96 12.75 -1.07 -4.30
C ALA A 96 13.17 -0.90 -2.83
N ASP A 97 14.20 -1.64 -2.41
CA ASP A 97 14.81 -1.46 -1.09
C ASP A 97 15.40 -0.06 -0.95
N GLY A 98 15.12 0.60 0.17
CA GLY A 98 15.47 1.99 0.41
C GLY A 98 14.50 3.01 -0.19
N GLU A 99 13.54 2.57 -1.01
CA GLU A 99 12.47 3.45 -1.50
C GLU A 99 11.26 3.44 -0.58
N SER A 100 10.63 4.60 -0.44
CA SER A 100 9.41 4.76 0.35
C SER A 100 8.17 4.86 -0.54
N THR A 101 7.06 4.37 0.01
CA THR A 101 5.70 4.51 -0.50
C THR A 101 4.85 5.13 0.60
N ARG A 102 3.89 5.98 0.23
CA ARG A 102 3.03 6.65 1.20
C ARG A 102 1.74 5.86 1.39
N LEU A 103 1.47 5.45 2.64
CA LEU A 103 0.21 4.81 3.02
C LEU A 103 -0.41 5.56 4.21
N LEU A 104 -1.62 6.09 4.03
CA LEU A 104 -2.36 6.84 5.07
C LEU A 104 -1.55 7.98 5.72
N GLY A 105 -0.68 8.62 4.94
CA GLY A 105 0.16 9.72 5.42
C GLY A 105 1.50 9.31 6.04
N VAL A 106 1.77 8.01 6.19
CA VAL A 106 3.02 7.46 6.71
C VAL A 106 3.87 6.92 5.56
N PHE A 107 5.19 7.06 5.66
CA PHE A 107 6.12 6.44 4.73
C PHE A 107 6.44 5.02 5.18
N ILE A 108 6.23 4.06 4.28
CA ILE A 108 6.51 2.64 4.48
C ILE A 108 7.41 2.14 3.35
N GLY A 109 8.23 1.14 3.63
CA GLY A 109 9.19 0.59 2.67
C GLY A 109 10.27 -0.20 3.38
N ASN A 110 11.03 -0.97 2.60
CA ASN A 110 12.05 -1.83 3.15
C ASN A 110 13.38 -1.08 3.33
N GLY A 111 14.07 -1.30 4.45
CA GLY A 111 15.37 -0.69 4.70
C GLY A 111 15.33 0.83 4.84
N LEU A 112 14.14 1.40 5.10
CA LEU A 112 13.99 2.83 5.38
C LEU A 112 14.48 3.16 6.78
N ASP A 113 15.06 4.35 6.91
CA ASP A 113 15.20 4.99 8.22
C ASP A 113 13.80 5.34 8.74
N GLN A 114 13.37 4.64 9.80
CA GLN A 114 12.06 4.83 10.40
C GLN A 114 11.94 6.18 11.13
N GLN A 115 13.04 6.87 11.40
CA GLN A 115 13.03 8.19 12.04
C GLN A 115 12.84 9.33 11.03
N ALA A 116 13.35 9.18 9.81
CA ALA A 116 13.31 10.22 8.78
C ALA A 116 11.90 10.78 8.47
N PRO A 117 10.80 9.99 8.49
CA PRO A 117 9.44 10.51 8.33
C PRO A 117 8.96 11.46 9.43
N TRP A 118 9.50 11.32 10.65
CA TRP A 118 9.00 12.03 11.82
C TRP A 118 9.48 13.47 11.87
N GLU A 119 10.68 13.76 11.37
CA GLU A 119 11.22 15.13 11.39
C GLU A 119 10.32 16.13 10.64
N PRO A 120 9.92 15.90 9.37
CA PRO A 120 9.00 16.80 8.67
C PRO A 120 7.61 16.89 9.34
N MET A 121 7.15 15.78 9.95
CA MET A 121 5.86 15.75 10.65
C MET A 121 5.91 16.63 11.90
N MET A 122 6.96 16.49 12.71
CA MET A 122 7.20 17.30 13.90
C MET A 122 7.35 18.78 13.54
N ASP A 123 8.05 19.10 12.46
CA ASP A 123 8.18 20.49 12.00
C ASP A 123 6.85 21.07 11.51
N SER A 124 6.03 20.28 10.82
CA SER A 124 4.68 20.70 10.45
C SER A 124 3.81 20.97 11.68
N ILE A 125 3.85 20.09 12.69
CA ILE A 125 3.13 20.29 13.96
C ILE A 125 3.62 21.55 14.66
N ARG A 126 4.94 21.74 14.80
CA ARG A 126 5.53 22.94 15.41
C ARG A 126 5.12 24.21 14.69
N ARG A 127 5.14 24.22 13.36
CA ARG A 127 4.72 25.36 12.52
C ARG A 127 3.24 25.68 12.69
N ILE A 128 2.40 24.65 12.78
CA ILE A 128 0.96 24.84 13.06
C ILE A 128 0.82 25.47 14.45
N LEU A 129 1.39 24.85 15.48
CA LEU A 129 1.30 25.32 16.87
C LEU A 129 1.84 26.75 17.05
N SER A 130 2.97 27.10 16.41
CA SER A 130 3.49 28.47 16.45
C SER A 130 2.56 29.46 15.74
N GLY A 131 1.97 29.06 14.62
CA GLY A 131 0.95 29.85 13.93
C GLY A 131 -0.28 30.11 14.81
N TRP A 132 -0.70 29.12 15.60
CA TRP A 132 -1.80 29.26 16.56
C TRP A 132 -1.41 30.11 17.77
N SER A 133 -0.21 29.96 18.32
CA SER A 133 0.24 30.74 19.48
C SER A 133 0.42 32.23 19.18
N MET A 134 0.66 32.59 17.91
CA MET A 134 0.74 33.97 17.46
C MET A 134 -0.64 34.60 17.17
N ARG A 135 -1.71 33.81 17.12
CA ARG A 135 -3.07 34.32 16.91
C ARG A 135 -3.71 34.59 18.26
N SER A 136 -4.07 35.84 18.51
CA SER A 136 -5.03 36.18 19.54
C SER A 136 -6.41 35.63 19.13
N LEU A 137 -7.02 34.80 19.98
CA LEU A 137 -8.42 34.41 19.83
C LEU A 137 -9.26 35.69 19.79
N THR A 138 -9.78 36.02 18.61
CA THR A 138 -10.76 37.08 18.46
C THR A 138 -12.14 36.49 18.76
N LEU A 139 -12.79 37.00 19.80
CA LEU A 139 -14.09 36.53 20.29
C LEU A 139 -15.26 36.92 19.37
N THR A 140 -14.98 37.55 18.23
CA THR A 140 -15.94 37.95 17.20
C THR A 140 -15.40 37.43 15.89
N GLY A 141 -16.13 36.47 15.29
CA GLY A 141 -15.80 35.86 14.01
C GLY A 141 -15.90 36.83 12.84
#